data_AF-A0A918KXX9-F1
#
_entry.id   AF-A0A918KXX9-F1
#
_cell.length_a   1.000
_cell.length_b   1.000
_cell.length_c   1.000
_cell.angle_alpha   90.00
_cell.angle_beta   90.00
_cell.angle_gamma   90.00
#
_symmetry.space_group_name_H-M   'P 1'
#
loop_
_entity.id
_entity.type
_entity.pdbx_description
1 polymer ?
#
loop_
_entity_poly.entity_id
_entity_poly.type
_entity_poly.pdbx_seq_one_letter_code
_entity_poly.pdbx_strand_id
1 'polypeptide(L)'
;MTESGSTLDVDLEPVLQLVGEAARFEHPWDAEEISSALVQSGWEPVGSASLPYPKRLGRDGLPLGIGYSGDLVIVGVILKEWQTDWNLADYIGAVTSDYEDMIQGCRQLADRLASLLGQRFSVEPEELVLDEDQFPFVHVNCWKVADIHVILGLEHLDPNDTPIRVSLHLSQGSAKSEMAC
;
A
#
# COMPACT_ATOMS: atom_id res chain seq x y z
N MET A 1 17.48 -9.59 -25.93
CA MET A 1 17.83 -10.07 -24.58
C MET A 1 16.62 -9.77 -23.74
N THR A 2 15.84 -10.80 -23.40
CA THR A 2 14.67 -10.67 -22.53
C THR A 2 15.18 -10.50 -21.12
N GLU A 3 15.06 -9.31 -20.56
CA GLU A 3 15.17 -9.15 -19.11
C GLU A 3 14.07 -10.00 -18.50
N SER A 4 14.49 -11.06 -17.80
CA SER A 4 13.63 -11.90 -16.97
C SER A 4 12.78 -11.01 -16.07
N GLY A 5 11.48 -11.31 -16.02
CA GLY A 5 10.49 -10.60 -15.21
C GLY A 5 11.06 -10.21 -13.85
N SER A 6 11.14 -8.91 -13.60
CA SER A 6 11.76 -8.36 -12.40
C SER A 6 10.95 -8.81 -11.20
N THR A 7 11.41 -9.82 -10.48
CA THR A 7 10.84 -10.17 -9.18
C THR A 7 10.95 -8.93 -8.30
N LEU A 8 9.85 -8.49 -7.70
CA LEU A 8 9.83 -7.38 -6.74
C LEU A 8 10.62 -7.77 -5.49
N ASP A 9 11.91 -7.50 -5.47
CA ASP A 9 12.80 -7.82 -4.33
C ASP A 9 12.69 -6.73 -3.26
N VAL A 10 11.60 -6.79 -2.51
CA VAL A 10 11.31 -5.92 -1.37
C VAL A 10 11.27 -6.78 -0.12
N ASP A 11 11.94 -6.33 0.94
CA ASP A 11 11.82 -6.92 2.27
C ASP A 11 10.45 -6.58 2.87
N LEU A 12 9.65 -7.61 3.16
CA LEU A 12 8.31 -7.47 3.70
C LEU A 12 8.28 -7.54 5.22
N GLU A 13 9.40 -7.78 5.90
CA GLU A 13 9.43 -7.88 7.36
C GLU A 13 8.91 -6.60 8.06
N PRO A 14 9.32 -5.38 7.67
CA PRO A 14 8.80 -4.15 8.29
C PRO A 14 7.29 -3.99 8.07
N VAL A 15 6.79 -4.46 6.93
CA VAL A 15 5.36 -4.45 6.59
C VAL A 15 4.56 -5.41 7.47
N LEU A 16 5.06 -6.63 7.69
CA LEU A 16 4.41 -7.60 8.57
C LEU A 16 4.37 -7.10 10.02
N GLN A 17 5.43 -6.43 10.47
CA GLN A 17 5.47 -5.80 11.79
C GLN A 17 4.43 -4.68 11.89
N LEU A 18 4.34 -3.83 10.86
CA LEU A 18 3.33 -2.77 10.79
C LEU A 18 1.90 -3.33 10.88
N VAL A 19 1.58 -4.42 10.16
CA VAL A 19 0.27 -5.09 10.25
C VAL A 19 0.00 -5.59 11.68
N GLY A 20 1.02 -6.15 12.34
CA GLY A 20 0.91 -6.62 13.71
C GLY A 20 0.70 -5.51 14.74
N GLU A 21 1.33 -4.34 14.56
CA GLU A 21 1.10 -3.15 15.39
C GLU A 21 -0.30 -2.57 15.13
N ALA A 22 -0.68 -2.46 13.85
CA ALA A 22 -1.97 -1.92 13.44
C ALA A 22 -3.14 -2.73 14.01
N ALA A 23 -3.03 -4.06 14.03
CA ALA A 23 -4.02 -4.97 14.62
C ALA A 23 -4.12 -4.90 16.16
N ARG A 24 -3.27 -4.10 16.83
CA ARG A 24 -3.27 -3.91 18.29
C ARG A 24 -3.78 -2.55 18.73
N PHE A 25 -3.91 -1.57 17.83
CA PHE A 25 -4.36 -0.25 18.20
C PHE A 25 -5.80 -0.28 18.70
N GLU A 26 -6.08 0.53 19.72
CA GLU A 26 -7.45 0.78 20.15
C GLU A 26 -8.18 1.59 19.06
N HIS A 27 -9.48 1.36 18.98
CA HIS A 27 -10.33 1.91 17.93
C HIS A 27 -11.31 2.94 18.51
N PRO A 28 -11.60 4.05 17.79
CA PRO A 28 -11.12 4.40 16.45
C PRO A 28 -9.65 4.82 16.42
N TRP A 29 -9.02 4.62 15.26
CA TRP A 29 -7.62 5.01 15.04
C TRP A 29 -7.39 6.51 15.24
N ASP A 30 -6.41 6.85 16.07
CA ASP A 30 -5.88 8.21 16.20
C ASP A 30 -4.50 8.31 15.52
N ALA A 31 -4.37 9.21 14.54
CA ALA A 31 -3.15 9.31 13.74
C ALA A 31 -1.93 9.77 14.55
N GLU A 32 -2.11 10.52 15.64
CA GLU A 32 -1.00 10.96 16.50
C GLU A 32 -0.52 9.83 17.41
N GLU A 33 -1.44 9.07 17.98
CA GLU A 33 -1.14 7.86 18.76
C GLU A 33 -0.46 6.81 17.89
N ILE A 34 -1.00 6.53 16.70
CA ILE A 34 -0.40 5.62 15.72
C ILE A 34 1.00 6.09 15.35
N SER A 35 1.16 7.36 14.96
CA SER A 35 2.47 7.90 14.61
C SER A 35 3.47 7.76 15.76
N SER A 36 3.04 7.99 17.00
CA SER A 36 3.90 7.88 18.18
C SER A 36 4.32 6.44 18.46
N ALA A 37 3.38 5.49 18.33
CA ALA A 37 3.66 4.07 18.50
C ALA A 37 4.60 3.53 17.41
N LEU A 38 4.38 3.91 16.14
CA LEU A 38 5.27 3.53 15.05
C LEU A 38 6.70 4.04 15.27
N VAL A 39 6.85 5.27 15.77
CA VAL A 39 8.17 5.80 16.13
C VAL A 39 8.84 4.97 17.23
N GLN A 40 8.08 4.54 18.23
CA GLN A 40 8.59 3.65 19.28
C GLN A 40 8.97 2.25 18.75
N SER A 41 8.28 1.77 17.71
CA SER A 41 8.57 0.51 17.01
C SER A 41 9.67 0.64 15.94
N GLY A 42 10.38 1.78 15.90
CA GLY A 42 11.57 1.97 15.07
C GLY A 42 11.33 2.59 13.69
N TRP A 43 10.16 3.17 13.44
CA TRP A 43 9.93 4.02 12.27
C TRP A 43 10.47 5.44 12.53
N GLU A 44 11.22 6.01 11.59
CA GLU A 44 11.87 7.30 11.81
C GLU A 44 11.23 8.42 10.97
N PRO A 45 11.12 9.65 11.48
CA PRO A 45 10.66 10.78 10.68
C PRO A 45 11.56 11.02 9.46
N VAL A 46 10.97 11.14 8.27
CA VAL A 46 11.69 11.46 7.03
C VAL A 46 11.19 12.78 6.42
N GLY A 47 12.10 13.59 5.86
CA GLY A 47 11.81 14.93 5.30
C GLY A 47 10.96 14.94 4.01
N SER A 48 10.19 16.02 3.82
CA SER A 48 9.10 16.32 2.85
C SER A 48 9.58 16.50 1.37
N ALA A 49 8.81 16.39 0.24
CA ALA A 49 7.65 17.25 -0.10
C ALA A 49 7.06 17.03 -1.53
N SER A 50 6.17 16.06 -1.78
CA SER A 50 5.46 16.06 -3.09
C SER A 50 4.04 15.52 -3.13
N LEU A 51 3.49 14.96 -2.06
CA LEU A 51 2.11 14.45 -2.04
C LEU A 51 1.45 14.61 -0.66
N PRO A 52 0.11 14.80 -0.63
CA PRO A 52 -0.66 15.39 0.49
C PRO A 52 -0.81 14.52 1.74
N TYR A 53 -0.12 13.39 1.86
CA TYR A 53 -0.19 12.56 3.06
C TYR A 53 0.55 13.21 4.25
N PRO A 54 -0.10 13.39 5.43
CA PRO A 54 0.52 13.89 6.66
C PRO A 54 1.59 12.93 7.21
N LYS A 55 2.44 13.44 8.12
CA LYS A 55 3.57 12.79 8.84
C LYS A 55 4.20 11.59 8.10
N ARG A 56 5.32 11.84 7.41
CA ARG A 56 6.09 10.80 6.73
C ARG A 56 7.07 10.12 7.70
N LEU A 57 6.99 8.80 7.79
CA LEU A 57 7.96 7.96 8.46
C LEU A 57 8.69 7.09 7.44
N GLY A 58 9.83 6.54 7.82
CA GLY A 58 10.60 5.62 6.99
C GLY A 58 11.23 4.52 7.82
N ARG A 59 11.36 3.34 7.22
CA ARG A 59 12.09 2.21 7.81
C ARG A 59 12.61 1.28 6.73
N ASP A 60 13.89 0.94 6.80
CA ASP A 60 14.55 0.02 5.85
C ASP A 60 14.34 0.40 4.36
N GLY A 61 14.29 1.71 4.08
CA GLY A 61 14.05 2.26 2.74
C GLY A 61 12.57 2.32 2.33
N LEU A 62 11.64 1.82 3.14
CA LEU A 62 10.20 1.91 2.90
C LEU A 62 9.63 3.21 3.48
N PRO A 63 9.08 4.11 2.64
CA PRO A 63 8.38 5.28 3.13
C PRO A 63 6.94 4.93 3.54
N LEU A 64 6.51 5.48 4.66
CA LEU A 64 5.18 5.34 5.25
C LEU A 64 4.55 6.73 5.42
N GLY A 65 3.26 6.85 5.13
CA GLY A 65 2.44 8.03 5.41
C GLY A 65 1.19 7.65 6.21
N ILE A 66 0.69 8.57 7.01
CA ILE A 66 -0.57 8.40 7.76
C ILE A 66 -1.49 9.53 7.33
N GLY A 67 -2.64 9.20 6.78
CA GLY A 67 -3.60 10.15 6.23
C GLY A 67 -5.03 9.89 6.64
N TYR A 68 -5.92 10.73 6.10
CA TYR A 68 -7.36 10.66 6.32
C TYR A 68 -8.08 10.61 4.98
N SER A 69 -9.09 9.76 4.86
CA SER A 69 -10.08 9.76 3.78
C SER A 69 -11.47 9.84 4.41
N GLY A 70 -12.11 11.01 4.33
CA GLY A 70 -13.28 11.29 5.17
C GLY A 70 -12.92 11.17 6.65
N ASP A 71 -13.66 10.32 7.38
CA ASP A 71 -13.43 10.02 8.79
C ASP A 71 -12.50 8.79 9.02
N LEU A 72 -12.00 8.17 7.95
CA LEU A 72 -11.15 6.99 8.04
C LEU A 72 -9.68 7.36 8.10
N VAL A 73 -8.95 6.82 9.08
CA VAL A 73 -7.49 6.88 9.13
C VAL A 73 -6.89 5.78 8.27
N ILE A 74 -5.94 6.15 7.41
CA ILE A 74 -5.23 5.23 6.51
C ILE A 74 -3.74 5.32 6.80
N VAL A 75 -3.10 4.16 6.99
CA VAL A 75 -1.64 4.04 7.05
C VAL A 75 -1.17 3.43 5.74
N GLY A 76 -0.45 4.20 4.93
CA GLY A 76 0.03 3.78 3.61
C GLY A 76 1.54 3.60 3.56
N VAL A 77 2.02 2.52 2.94
CA VAL A 77 3.43 2.26 2.68
C VAL A 77 3.65 2.09 1.18
N ILE A 78 4.64 2.79 0.62
CA ILE A 78 5.03 2.58 -0.78
C ILE A 78 6.08 1.48 -0.81
N LEU A 79 5.76 0.35 -1.44
CA LEU A 79 6.66 -0.80 -1.55
C LEU A 79 7.60 -0.67 -2.74
N LYS A 80 7.10 -0.09 -3.83
CA LYS A 80 7.90 0.27 -4.99
C LYS A 80 7.32 1.48 -5.69
N GLU A 81 8.19 2.40 -6.06
CA GLU A 81 7.88 3.51 -6.95
C GLU A 81 8.68 3.33 -8.24
N TRP A 82 7.99 3.42 -9.38
CA TRP A 82 8.65 3.57 -10.66
C TRP A 82 8.62 5.04 -11.03
N GLN A 83 9.79 5.69 -10.94
CA GLN A 83 9.93 7.04 -11.47
C GLN A 83 9.92 6.96 -12.99
N THR A 84 8.94 7.59 -13.61
CA THR A 84 8.90 7.73 -15.06
C THR A 84 9.96 8.74 -15.47
N ASP A 85 11.12 8.27 -15.92
CA ASP A 85 12.04 9.12 -16.66
C ASP A 85 11.30 9.64 -17.91
N TRP A 86 11.38 10.95 -18.16
CA TRP A 86 10.62 11.67 -19.19
C TRP A 86 10.92 11.23 -20.65
N ASN A 87 11.71 10.16 -20.84
CA ASN A 87 11.90 9.56 -22.15
C ASN A 87 10.59 8.87 -22.56
N LEU A 88 9.81 9.58 -23.37
CA LEU A 88 8.47 9.23 -23.84
C LEU A 88 8.34 7.78 -24.37
N ALA A 89 9.40 7.16 -24.86
CA ALA A 89 9.39 5.77 -25.33
C ALA A 89 9.32 4.74 -24.18
N ASP A 90 9.97 5.01 -23.04
CA ASP A 90 9.95 4.14 -21.86
C ASP A 90 8.63 4.32 -21.10
N TYR A 91 8.10 5.55 -21.08
CA TYR A 91 6.74 5.84 -20.62
C TYR A 91 5.69 5.18 -21.51
N ILE A 92 5.77 5.33 -22.83
CA ILE A 92 4.88 4.64 -23.77
C ILE A 92 5.05 3.12 -23.60
N GLY A 93 6.24 2.57 -23.47
CA GLY A 93 6.44 1.14 -23.17
C GLY A 93 5.71 0.72 -21.89
N ALA A 94 5.91 1.45 -20.79
CA ALA A 94 5.25 1.22 -19.51
C ALA A 94 3.71 1.37 -19.55
N VAL A 95 3.18 2.21 -20.46
CA VAL A 95 1.76 2.54 -20.56
C VAL A 95 1.04 1.80 -21.70
N THR A 96 1.75 1.38 -22.76
CA THR A 96 1.17 0.77 -23.99
C THR A 96 1.27 -0.75 -24.05
N SER A 97 2.11 -1.39 -23.22
CA SER A 97 1.83 -2.76 -22.79
C SER A 97 0.93 -2.68 -21.56
N ASP A 98 -0.34 -3.03 -21.71
CA ASP A 98 -1.46 -2.91 -20.74
C ASP A 98 -1.11 -3.36 -19.30
N TYR A 99 -0.36 -2.57 -18.50
CA TYR A 99 0.09 -2.87 -17.13
C TYR A 99 0.53 -4.32 -16.82
N GLU A 100 0.73 -5.19 -17.80
CA GLU A 100 0.59 -6.64 -17.62
C GLU A 100 1.71 -7.18 -16.75
N ASP A 101 2.94 -6.77 -17.05
CA ASP A 101 4.13 -7.08 -16.26
C ASP A 101 4.06 -6.49 -14.85
N MET A 102 3.50 -5.28 -14.70
CA MET A 102 3.34 -4.62 -13.40
C MET A 102 2.28 -5.32 -12.54
N ILE A 103 1.15 -5.70 -13.15
CA ILE A 103 0.09 -6.48 -12.53
C ILE A 103 0.62 -7.87 -12.16
N GLN A 104 1.40 -8.51 -13.02
CA GLN A 104 2.04 -9.79 -12.71
C GLN A 104 2.99 -9.65 -11.51
N GLY A 105 3.81 -8.60 -11.49
CA GLY A 105 4.66 -8.28 -10.34
C GLY A 105 3.84 -8.07 -9.06
N CYS A 106 2.77 -7.27 -9.15
CA CYS A 106 1.87 -7.03 -8.02
C CYS A 106 1.23 -8.33 -7.51
N ARG A 107 0.79 -9.24 -8.39
CA ARG A 107 0.25 -10.56 -8.02
C ARG A 107 1.29 -11.43 -7.32
N GLN A 108 2.52 -11.47 -7.82
CA GLN A 108 3.60 -12.20 -7.16
C GLN A 108 3.89 -11.65 -5.76
N LEU A 109 3.84 -10.33 -5.59
CA LEU A 109 3.99 -9.68 -4.29
C LEU A 109 2.80 -9.99 -3.38
N ALA A 110 1.58 -9.96 -3.91
CA ALA A 110 0.36 -10.33 -3.21
C ALA A 110 0.42 -11.77 -2.68
N ASP A 111 0.83 -12.73 -3.53
CA ASP A 111 0.98 -14.14 -3.14
C ASP A 111 2.02 -14.31 -2.02
N ARG A 112 3.16 -13.61 -2.12
CA ARG A 112 4.20 -13.62 -1.09
C ARG A 112 3.69 -13.02 0.23
N LEU A 113 3.04 -11.86 0.16
CA LEU A 113 2.48 -11.19 1.33
C LEU A 113 1.39 -12.04 1.99
N ALA A 114 0.46 -12.59 1.22
CA ALA A 114 -0.60 -13.47 1.72
C ALA A 114 -0.03 -14.70 2.43
N SER A 115 0.99 -15.34 1.86
CA SER A 115 1.68 -16.47 2.48
C SER A 115 2.32 -16.10 3.82
N LEU A 116 3.01 -14.96 3.88
CA LEU A 116 3.67 -14.49 5.11
C LEU A 116 2.66 -14.04 6.17
N LEU A 117 1.59 -13.35 5.77
CA LEU A 117 0.50 -12.97 6.66
C LEU A 117 -0.16 -14.21 7.26
N GLY A 118 -0.49 -15.22 6.44
CA GLY A 118 -1.10 -16.48 6.90
C GLY A 118 -0.23 -17.33 7.82
N GLN A 119 1.09 -17.10 7.84
CA GLN A 119 2.01 -17.73 8.80
C GLN A 119 1.99 -17.04 10.17
N ARG A 120 1.64 -15.74 10.24
CA ARG A 120 1.72 -14.93 11.47
C ARG A 120 0.38 -14.58 12.08
N PHE A 121 -0.67 -14.52 11.27
CA PHE A 121 -1.98 -14.01 11.63
C PHE A 121 -3.11 -14.92 11.12
N SER A 122 -4.30 -14.77 11.70
CA SER A 122 -5.53 -15.26 11.08
C SER A 122 -5.94 -14.28 9.98
N VAL A 123 -5.92 -14.74 8.73
CA VAL A 123 -6.15 -13.90 7.55
C VAL A 123 -7.39 -14.39 6.81
N GLU A 124 -8.30 -13.48 6.49
CA GLU A 124 -9.46 -13.76 5.64
C GLU A 124 -9.30 -12.94 4.35
N PRO A 125 -9.29 -13.56 3.15
CA PRO A 125 -9.32 -12.79 1.91
C PRO A 125 -10.66 -12.06 1.80
N GLU A 126 -10.61 -10.82 1.33
CA GLU A 126 -11.81 -10.01 1.14
C GLU A 126 -11.88 -9.47 -0.28
N GLU A 127 -13.10 -9.42 -0.82
CA GLU A 127 -13.40 -8.61 -1.99
C GLU A 127 -13.58 -7.17 -1.51
N LEU A 128 -12.68 -6.30 -1.95
CA LEU A 128 -12.77 -4.88 -1.64
C LEU A 128 -13.62 -4.21 -2.71
N VAL A 129 -14.83 -3.80 -2.32
CA VAL A 129 -15.65 -2.89 -3.14
C VAL A 129 -15.21 -1.48 -2.79
N LEU A 130 -14.27 -0.94 -3.58
CA LEU A 130 -13.93 0.47 -3.51
C LEU A 130 -14.90 1.23 -4.40
N ASP A 131 -15.51 2.29 -3.90
CA ASP A 131 -16.00 3.33 -4.79
C ASP A 131 -14.80 3.79 -5.62
N GLU A 132 -14.90 3.69 -6.95
CA GLU A 132 -13.80 3.92 -7.91
C GLU A 132 -13.10 5.29 -7.71
N ASP A 133 -13.77 6.24 -7.04
CA ASP A 133 -13.27 7.58 -6.74
C ASP A 133 -12.37 7.66 -5.49
N GLN A 134 -12.38 6.67 -4.59
CA GLN A 134 -11.67 6.75 -3.31
C GLN A 134 -10.22 6.26 -3.38
N PHE A 135 -9.91 5.35 -4.31
CA PHE A 135 -8.53 4.93 -4.55
C PHE A 135 -8.22 4.72 -6.04
N PRO A 136 -7.11 5.26 -6.52
CA PRO A 136 -6.67 5.19 -7.91
C PRO A 136 -5.95 3.87 -8.25
N PHE A 137 -6.52 2.73 -7.87
CA PHE A 137 -5.89 1.43 -8.09
C PHE A 137 -6.29 0.84 -9.44
N VAL A 138 -5.31 0.40 -10.22
CA VAL A 138 -5.49 -0.39 -11.45
C VAL A 138 -5.67 -1.88 -11.11
N HIS A 139 -5.07 -2.32 -10.01
CA HIS A 139 -5.22 -3.67 -9.47
C HIS A 139 -5.16 -3.63 -7.94
N VAL A 140 -6.01 -4.42 -7.28
CA VAL A 140 -6.12 -4.44 -5.82
C VAL A 140 -6.30 -5.86 -5.29
N ASN A 141 -5.66 -6.14 -4.17
CA ASN A 141 -5.84 -7.32 -3.34
C ASN A 141 -6.12 -6.87 -1.90
N CYS A 142 -7.09 -7.51 -1.24
CA CYS A 142 -7.46 -7.16 0.12
C CYS A 142 -7.54 -8.39 1.02
N TRP A 143 -7.09 -8.21 2.25
CA TRP A 143 -7.18 -9.20 3.32
C TRP A 143 -7.61 -8.53 4.61
N LYS A 144 -8.38 -9.26 5.41
CA LYS A 144 -8.69 -8.89 6.78
C LYS A 144 -7.75 -9.58 7.74
N VAL A 145 -7.19 -8.81 8.66
CA VAL A 145 -6.42 -9.30 9.80
C VAL A 145 -7.02 -8.68 11.05
N ALA A 146 -7.59 -9.50 11.94
CA ALA A 146 -8.38 -8.99 13.07
C ALA A 146 -9.50 -8.03 12.60
N ASP A 147 -9.43 -6.76 12.99
CA ASP A 147 -10.38 -5.68 12.66
C ASP A 147 -9.81 -4.64 11.68
N ILE A 148 -8.70 -4.97 11.02
CA ILE A 148 -8.05 -4.11 10.02
C ILE A 148 -8.09 -4.74 8.62
N HIS A 149 -8.24 -3.87 7.62
CA HIS A 149 -8.10 -4.21 6.21
C HIS A 149 -6.67 -3.93 5.75
N VAL A 150 -6.05 -4.93 5.14
CA VAL A 150 -4.73 -4.87 4.50
C VAL A 150 -4.95 -4.87 2.99
N ILE A 151 -4.69 -3.74 2.36
CA ILE A 151 -5.01 -3.50 0.94
C ILE A 151 -3.68 -3.30 0.20
N LEU A 152 -3.35 -4.20 -0.72
CA LEU A 152 -2.22 -4.03 -1.63
C LEU A 152 -2.76 -3.62 -2.99
N GLY A 153 -2.17 -2.62 -3.62
CA GLY A 153 -2.56 -2.28 -4.99
C GLY A 153 -1.51 -1.55 -5.80
N LEU A 154 -1.75 -1.56 -7.12
CA LEU A 154 -1.00 -0.83 -8.13
C LEU A 154 -1.71 0.50 -8.41
N GLU A 155 -1.13 1.62 -7.98
CA GLU A 155 -1.67 2.97 -8.12
C GLU A 155 -1.18 3.65 -9.39
N HIS A 156 -2.11 4.32 -10.07
CA HIS A 156 -1.80 5.29 -11.13
C HIS A 156 -2.91 6.35 -11.19
N LEU A 157 -2.60 7.55 -10.65
CA LEU A 157 -3.57 8.63 -10.39
C LEU A 157 -3.86 9.52 -11.59
N ASP A 158 -2.87 9.75 -12.44
CA ASP A 158 -2.98 10.55 -13.66
C ASP A 158 -1.92 10.06 -14.66
N PRO A 159 -2.31 9.70 -15.89
CA PRO A 159 -1.36 9.40 -16.96
C PRO A 159 -0.36 10.53 -17.21
N ASN A 160 -0.67 11.80 -16.93
CA ASN A 160 0.15 12.91 -17.40
C ASN A 160 1.27 13.35 -16.46
N ASP A 161 1.31 12.93 -15.17
CA ASP A 161 2.35 13.45 -14.25
C ASP A 161 2.51 12.70 -12.91
N THR A 162 2.03 11.46 -12.77
CA THR A 162 2.15 10.73 -11.49
C THR A 162 3.00 9.45 -11.62
N PRO A 163 3.94 9.20 -10.68
CA PRO A 163 4.65 7.93 -10.63
C PRO A 163 3.67 6.76 -10.48
N ILE A 164 3.96 5.65 -11.14
CA ILE A 164 3.27 4.37 -10.89
C ILE A 164 3.83 3.78 -9.60
N ARG A 165 2.96 3.28 -8.72
CA ARG A 165 3.38 2.77 -7.40
C ARG A 165 2.70 1.47 -7.06
N VAL A 166 3.40 0.61 -6.32
CA VAL A 166 2.77 -0.46 -5.55
C VAL A 166 2.73 -0.01 -4.10
N SER A 167 1.53 0.10 -3.56
CA SER A 167 1.26 0.60 -2.21
C SER A 167 0.53 -0.45 -1.39
N LEU A 168 0.83 -0.47 -0.09
CA LEU A 168 0.08 -1.20 0.92
C LEU A 168 -0.62 -0.20 1.84
N HIS A 169 -1.94 -0.25 1.89
CA HIS A 169 -2.77 0.54 2.78
C HIS A 169 -3.34 -0.32 3.90
N LEU A 170 -3.30 0.20 5.11
CA LEU A 170 -4.00 -0.34 6.28
C LEU A 170 -5.11 0.63 6.64
N SER A 171 -6.30 0.10 6.90
CA SER A 171 -7.45 0.90 7.34
C SER A 171 -8.31 0.13 8.34
N GLN A 172 -8.98 0.87 9.21
CA GLN A 172 -9.97 0.31 10.14
C GLN A 172 -11.31 0.09 9.41
N GLY A 173 -12.01 -1.00 9.73
CA GLY A 173 -13.44 -1.09 9.46
C GLY A 173 -13.96 -2.50 9.25
N SER A 174 -15.27 -2.61 9.11
CA SER A 174 -15.87 -3.65 8.29
C SER A 174 -16.28 -2.98 7.00
N ALA A 175 -16.12 -3.63 5.85
CA ALA A 175 -16.78 -3.25 4.60
C ALA A 175 -18.34 -3.29 4.67
N LYS A 176 -18.93 -3.16 5.88
CA LYS A 176 -20.35 -3.22 6.20
C LYS A 176 -20.72 -2.18 7.26
N SER A 177 -20.50 -0.90 6.98
CA SER A 177 -21.42 0.18 7.33
C SER A 177 -20.92 1.44 6.63
N GLU A 178 -21.69 1.91 5.65
CA GLU A 178 -21.42 3.07 4.78
C GLU A 178 -20.48 2.84 3.58
N MET A 179 -20.08 1.59 3.33
CA MET A 179 -19.49 1.12 2.07
C MET A 179 -20.17 -0.18 1.61
N ALA A 180 -21.50 -0.17 1.53
CA ALA A 180 -22.26 -1.34 1.09
C ALA A 180 -22.27 -1.42 -0.45
N CYS A 181 -21.98 -2.63 -0.96
CA CYS A 181 -21.97 -3.07 -2.36
C CYS A 181 -22.90 -2.35 -3.33
#